data_AF-A0A2H9PL08-F1
#
_entry.id   AF-A0A2H9PL08-F1
#
_cell.length_a   1.000
_cell.length_b   1.000
_cell.length_c   1.000
_cell.angle_alpha   90.00
_cell.angle_beta   90.00
_cell.angle_gamma   90.00
#
_symmetry.space_group_name_H-M   'P 1'
#
loop_
_entity.id
_entity.type
_entity.pdbx_description
1 polymer ?
#
loop_
_entity_poly.entity_id
_entity_poly.type
_entity_poly.pdbx_seq_one_letter_code
_entity_poly.pdbx_strand_id
1 'polypeptide(L)'
;MQREDVTIKPAFEERYRALLGERYEEFLKRSLTFLRRSVRINTLKAPRYTILRQLEAQFTVEPVAWCPDGFFVEHAERRDIGNTTLHSLGLIYVQEA
;
A
#
# COMPACT_ATOMS: atom_id res chain seq x y z
N MET A 1 14.77 13.83 1.13
CA MET A 1 14.56 12.57 0.40
C MET A 1 15.07 12.81 -1.02
N GLN A 2 16.18 12.19 -1.38
CA GLN A 2 16.88 12.41 -2.65
C GLN A 2 15.91 12.07 -3.80
N ARG A 3 15.64 13.04 -4.68
CA ARG A 3 14.98 12.76 -5.96
C ARG A 3 16.02 12.01 -6.77
N GLU A 4 15.84 10.71 -6.97
CA GLU A 4 16.59 10.03 -8.03
C GLU A 4 16.25 10.76 -9.33
N ASP A 5 17.24 11.09 -10.15
CA ASP A 5 17.04 11.65 -11.48
C ASP A 5 16.43 10.55 -12.36
N VAL A 6 15.11 10.41 -12.26
CA VAL A 6 14.36 9.42 -13.04
C VAL A 6 14.35 9.89 -14.49
N THR A 7 15.14 9.21 -15.32
CA THR A 7 15.14 9.44 -16.77
C THR A 7 13.95 8.73 -17.39
N ILE A 8 12.99 9.49 -17.92
CA ILE A 8 11.82 8.96 -18.63
C ILE A 8 12.16 8.73 -20.10
N LYS A 9 11.77 7.57 -20.63
CA LYS A 9 11.98 7.23 -22.05
C LYS A 9 11.08 8.12 -22.94
N PRO A 10 11.58 8.72 -24.03
CA PRO A 10 10.79 9.63 -24.88
C PRO A 10 9.48 9.03 -25.40
N ALA A 11 9.50 7.76 -25.84
CA ALA A 11 8.30 7.07 -26.32
C ALA A 11 7.24 6.84 -25.22
N PHE A 12 7.66 6.72 -23.96
CA PHE A 12 6.73 6.64 -22.83
C PHE A 12 6.09 8.01 -22.58
N GLU A 13 6.90 9.05 -22.52
CA GLU A 13 6.42 10.42 -22.31
C GLU A 13 5.45 10.86 -23.39
N GLU A 14 5.78 10.67 -24.67
CA GLU A 14 4.90 11.03 -25.79
C GLU A 14 3.53 10.34 -25.68
N ARG A 15 3.53 9.03 -25.42
CA ARG A 15 2.29 8.24 -25.28
C ARG A 15 1.45 8.74 -24.11
N TYR A 16 2.03 8.93 -22.93
CA TYR A 16 1.26 9.30 -21.74
C TYR A 16 0.87 10.79 -21.73
N ARG A 17 1.65 11.68 -22.34
CA ARG A 17 1.24 13.06 -22.61
C ARG A 17 0.04 13.11 -23.57
N ALA A 18 0.01 12.27 -24.61
CA ALA A 18 -1.14 12.17 -25.50
C ALA A 18 -2.40 11.62 -24.81
N LEU A 19 -2.26 10.66 -23.89
CA LEU A 19 -3.40 10.07 -23.16
C LEU A 19 -3.94 10.95 -22.03
N LEU A 20 -3.05 11.64 -21.30
CA LEU A 20 -3.39 12.33 -20.05
C LEU A 20 -3.45 13.85 -20.20
N GLY A 21 -2.86 14.41 -21.26
CA GLY A 21 -2.76 15.85 -21.48
C GLY A 21 -2.15 16.57 -20.27
N GLU A 22 -2.90 17.53 -19.73
CA GLU A 22 -2.50 18.33 -18.55
C GLU A 22 -2.30 17.49 -17.28
N ARG A 23 -2.90 16.30 -17.19
CA ARG A 23 -2.78 15.39 -16.02
C ARG A 23 -1.49 14.58 -16.00
N TYR A 24 -0.67 14.65 -17.05
CA TYR A 24 0.58 13.90 -17.15
C TYR A 24 1.53 14.20 -15.97
N GLU A 25 1.68 15.48 -15.63
CA GLU A 25 2.58 15.89 -14.55
C GLU A 25 2.12 15.36 -13.17
N GLU A 26 0.81 15.35 -12.92
CA GLU A 26 0.26 14.77 -11.69
C GLU A 26 0.45 13.26 -11.66
N PHE A 27 0.20 12.57 -12.79
CA PHE A 27 0.43 11.15 -12.93
C PHE A 27 1.88 10.78 -12.60
N LEU A 28 2.85 11.52 -13.18
CA LEU A 28 4.26 11.27 -12.93
C LEU A 28 4.61 11.51 -11.46
N LYS A 29 4.12 12.62 -10.89
CA LYS A 29 4.31 12.95 -9.47
C LYS A 29 3.78 11.84 -8.56
N ARG A 30 2.60 11.29 -8.83
CA ARG A 30 2.00 10.20 -8.03
C ARG A 30 2.71 8.86 -8.23
N SER A 31 3.10 8.55 -9.47
CA SER A 31 3.81 7.30 -9.80
C SER A 31 5.17 7.20 -9.12
N LEU A 32 5.78 8.34 -8.79
CA LEU A 32 7.06 8.43 -8.08
C LEU A 32 6.91 8.55 -6.55
N THR A 33 5.69 8.44 -6.02
CA THR A 33 5.46 8.43 -4.57
C THR A 33 5.41 7.02 -4.02
N PHE A 34 5.91 6.83 -2.79
CA PHE A 34 5.78 5.56 -2.10
C PHE A 34 4.30 5.24 -1.84
N LEU A 35 3.91 4.01 -2.15
CA LEU A 35 2.58 3.52 -1.84
C LEU A 35 2.37 3.46 -0.33
N ARG A 36 1.12 3.69 0.07
CA ARG A 36 0.67 3.36 1.42
C ARG A 36 0.73 1.85 1.57
N ARG A 37 1.24 1.39 2.71
CA ARG A 37 1.26 -0.05 3.01
C ARG A 37 -0.15 -0.52 3.33
N SER A 38 -0.50 -1.70 2.86
CA SER A 38 -1.78 -2.32 3.12
C SER A 38 -1.65 -3.83 3.33
N VAL A 39 -2.63 -4.38 4.01
CA VAL A 39 -2.75 -5.81 4.30
C VAL A 39 -4.16 -6.29 4.08
N ARG A 40 -4.29 -7.57 3.74
CA ARG A 40 -5.56 -8.29 3.71
C ARG A 40 -5.61 -9.30 4.86
N ILE A 41 -6.68 -9.25 5.65
CA ILE A 41 -6.95 -10.21 6.72
C ILE A 41 -7.34 -11.57 6.13
N ASN A 42 -6.82 -12.65 6.73
CA ASN A 42 -7.16 -14.01 6.36
C ASN A 42 -8.28 -14.58 7.25
N THR A 43 -9.52 -14.41 6.81
CA THR A 43 -10.72 -14.88 7.52
C THR A 43 -10.84 -16.40 7.59
N LEU A 44 -10.05 -17.16 6.81
CA LEU A 44 -9.98 -18.62 6.91
C LEU A 44 -9.23 -19.10 8.16
N LYS A 45 -8.38 -18.26 8.76
CA LYS A 45 -7.58 -18.62 9.94
C LYS A 45 -8.23 -18.20 11.24
N ALA A 46 -8.89 -17.05 11.27
CA ALA A 46 -9.63 -16.56 12.43
C ALA A 46 -10.66 -15.49 12.01
N PRO A 47 -11.66 -15.17 12.86
CA PRO A 47 -12.62 -14.12 12.57
C PRO A 47 -11.94 -12.76 12.34
N ARG A 48 -12.46 -11.99 11.38
CA ARG A 48 -11.93 -10.67 10.99
C ARG A 48 -11.69 -9.76 12.20
N TYR A 49 -12.67 -9.67 13.09
CA TYR A 49 -12.62 -8.80 14.27
C TYR A 49 -11.45 -9.15 15.22
N THR A 50 -11.16 -10.45 15.37
CA THR A 50 -10.05 -10.92 16.21
C THR A 50 -8.71 -10.51 15.62
N ILE A 51 -8.52 -10.66 14.32
CA ILE A 51 -7.27 -10.29 13.63
C ILE A 51 -7.12 -8.77 13.59
N LEU A 52 -8.21 -8.04 13.30
CA LEU A 52 -8.22 -6.58 13.27
C LEU A 52 -7.81 -5.98 14.62
N ARG A 53 -8.34 -6.49 15.74
CA ARG A 53 -7.93 -6.05 17.08
C ARG A 53 -6.43 -6.24 17.34
N GLN A 54 -5.84 -7.35 16.86
CA GLN A 54 -4.40 -7.59 17.02
C GLN A 54 -3.56 -6.67 16.12
N LEU A 55 -4.09 -6.31 14.95
CA LEU A 55 -3.47 -5.36 14.04
C LEU A 55 -3.50 -3.94 14.61
N GLU A 56 -4.65 -3.50 15.13
CA GLU A 56 -4.87 -2.21 15.82
C GLU A 56 -3.97 -2.04 17.06
N ALA A 57 -3.65 -3.13 17.76
CA ALA A 57 -2.75 -3.08 18.92
C ALA A 57 -1.29 -2.76 18.54
N GLN A 58 -0.95 -2.87 17.26
CA GLN A 58 0.42 -2.77 16.76
C GLN A 58 0.62 -1.68 15.69
N PHE A 59 -0.44 -1.27 15.01
CA PHE A 59 -0.42 -0.35 13.87
C PHE A 59 -1.65 0.56 13.90
N THR A 60 -1.51 1.76 13.37
CA THR A 60 -2.66 2.57 12.97
C THR A 60 -3.24 1.95 11.71
N VAL A 61 -4.53 1.65 11.73
CA VAL A 61 -5.24 1.00 10.62
C VAL A 61 -6.35 1.86 10.07
N GLU A 62 -6.50 1.86 8.76
CA GLU A 62 -7.63 2.48 8.07
C GLU A 62 -8.24 1.47 7.08
N PRO A 63 -9.57 1.36 6.98
CA PRO A 63 -10.21 0.42 6.07
C PRO A 63 -9.97 0.83 4.60
N VAL A 64 -9.71 -0.16 3.75
CA VAL A 64 -9.68 0.03 2.29
C VAL A 64 -11.12 0.01 1.77
N ALA A 65 -11.54 1.09 1.10
CA ALA A 65 -12.95 1.30 0.74
C ALA A 65 -13.54 0.21 -0.18
N TRP A 66 -12.73 -0.40 -1.03
CA TRP A 66 -13.15 -1.44 -1.99
C TRP A 66 -12.83 -2.87 -1.54
N CYS A 67 -12.22 -3.06 -0.37
CA CYS A 67 -11.84 -4.38 0.14
C CYS A 67 -12.28 -4.54 1.61
N PRO A 68 -13.36 -5.29 1.91
CA PRO A 68 -13.90 -5.42 3.27
C PRO A 68 -12.93 -6.03 4.30
N ASP A 69 -11.95 -6.80 3.83
CA ASP A 69 -10.89 -7.41 4.65
C ASP A 69 -9.53 -6.71 4.45
N GLY A 70 -9.50 -5.61 3.71
CA GLY A 70 -8.31 -4.84 3.38
C GLY A 70 -8.15 -3.61 4.29
N PHE A 71 -6.93 -3.38 4.76
CA PHE A 71 -6.61 -2.27 5.65
C PHE A 71 -5.28 -1.63 5.25
N PHE A 72 -5.24 -0.30 5.19
CA PHE A 72 -3.99 0.45 5.21
C PHE A 72 -3.38 0.38 6.61
N VAL A 73 -2.06 0.28 6.68
CA VAL A 73 -1.31 0.13 7.94
C VAL A 73 -0.17 1.15 8.04
N GLU A 74 -0.15 1.88 9.14
CA GLU A 74 0.84 2.89 9.44
C GLU A 74 1.45 2.70 10.83
N HIS A 75 2.71 3.07 10.96
CA HIS A 75 3.46 3.03 12.21
C HIS A 75 4.54 4.10 12.14
N ALA A 76 4.78 4.79 13.26
CA ALA A 76 5.76 5.86 13.35
C ALA A 76 7.19 5.40 12.97
N GLU A 77 7.64 4.30 13.59
CA GLU A 77 9.01 3.80 13.41
C GLU A 77 9.11 2.51 12.58
N ARG A 78 8.22 1.54 12.79
CA ARG A 78 8.28 0.23 12.14
C ARG A 78 7.81 0.27 10.69
N ARG A 79 8.48 -0.50 9.83
CA ARG A 79 8.15 -0.66 8.40
C ARG A 79 8.00 -2.12 7.99
N ASP A 80 8.32 -3.03 8.89
CA ASP A 80 8.51 -4.46 8.70
C ASP A 80 7.27 -5.27 9.08
N ILE A 81 6.10 -4.91 8.51
CA ILE A 81 4.86 -5.66 8.78
C ILE A 81 4.96 -7.14 8.39
N GLY A 82 5.79 -7.46 7.39
CA GLY A 82 6.11 -8.84 6.99
C GLY A 82 6.90 -9.63 8.04
N ASN A 83 7.49 -8.98 9.04
CA ASN A 83 8.22 -9.62 10.14
C ASN A 83 7.37 -9.75 11.41
N THR A 84 6.06 -9.52 11.32
CA THR A 84 5.15 -9.67 12.46
C THR A 84 4.70 -11.12 12.62
N THR A 85 4.38 -11.52 13.86
CA THR A 85 3.76 -12.82 14.14
C THR A 85 2.46 -13.01 13.36
N LEU A 86 1.69 -11.92 13.13
CA LEU A 86 0.47 -11.95 12.33
C LEU A 86 0.75 -12.45 10.91
N HIS A 87 1.80 -11.93 10.27
CA HIS A 87 2.20 -12.35 8.95
C HIS A 87 2.77 -13.79 8.96
N SER A 88 3.64 -14.11 9.92
CA SER A 88 4.24 -15.45 10.04
C SER A 88 3.23 -16.56 10.29
N LEU A 89 2.13 -16.27 11.00
CA LEU A 89 1.01 -17.22 11.20
C LEU A 89 0.02 -17.26 10.03
N GLY A 90 0.20 -16.42 9.01
CA GLY A 90 -0.69 -16.31 7.87
C GLY A 90 -2.06 -15.70 8.21
N LEU A 91 -2.15 -14.92 9.29
CA LEU A 91 -3.36 -14.20 9.68
C LEU A 91 -3.58 -12.96 8.80
N ILE A 92 -2.51 -12.42 8.23
CA ILE A 92 -2.53 -11.29 7.30
C ILE A 92 -1.63 -11.57 6.10
N TYR A 93 -1.96 -10.95 4.97
CA TYR A 93 -1.12 -10.90 3.78
C TYR A 93 -0.78 -9.45 3.44
N VAL A 94 0.49 -9.15 3.20
CA VAL A 94 0.91 -7.82 2.70
C VAL A 94 0.56 -7.73 1.22
N GLN A 95 -0.33 -6.81 0.86
CA GLN A 95 -0.88 -6.66 -0.49
C GLN A 95 -1.16 -5.19 -0.78
N GLU A 96 -0.93 -4.72 -2.01
CA GLU A 96 -1.32 -3.39 -2.45
C GLU A 96 -2.86 -3.27 -2.45
N ALA A 97 -3.35 -2.08 -2.10
CA ALA A 97 -4.77 -1.75 -2.09
C ALA A 97 -5.18 -1.17 -3.44
#